data_AF-A0A922YK29-F1
#
_entry.id   AF-A0A922YK29-F1
#
_cell.length_a   1.000
_cell.length_b   1.000
_cell.length_c   1.000
_cell.angle_alpha   90.00
_cell.angle_beta   90.00
_cell.angle_gamma   90.00
#
_symmetry.space_group_name_H-M   'P 1'
#
loop_
_entity.id
_entity.type
_entity.pdbx_description
1 polymer ?
#
loop_
_entity_poly.entity_id
_entity_poly.type
_entity_poly.pdbx_seq_one_letter_code
_entity_poly.pdbx_strand_id
1 'polypeptide(L)'
;MAEAWMCKGTPEVVGVKAHSVNRMYAALIKEQMQLRHTSLRKMADEGVLKRSRRAGFFERLEAGSLTIDEFQRVLVHLEIDPIRAGLVLLCYNSASSYEDPCCETTALVAVALAARLSSELAACEGQFETIRQSLCETIAKKTSTAIAKHHMSLENRHNGGGFEHAYA
;
A
#
# COMPACT_ATOMS: atom_id res chain seq x y z
N MET A 1 6.26 24.00 26.52
CA MET A 1 7.14 22.82 26.59
C MET A 1 6.55 21.76 25.67
N ALA A 2 7.14 21.58 24.49
CA ALA A 2 6.64 20.66 23.48
C ALA A 2 7.26 19.27 23.73
N GLU A 3 6.47 18.34 24.25
CA GLU A 3 6.88 16.94 24.30
C GLU A 3 6.78 16.37 22.89
N ALA A 4 7.96 16.10 22.31
CA ALA A 4 8.11 15.37 21.07
C ALA A 4 7.43 14.00 21.19
N TRP A 5 6.37 13.79 20.42
CA TRP A 5 5.85 12.47 20.07
C TRP A 5 6.87 11.74 19.17
N MET A 6 8.00 11.33 19.75
CA MET A 6 8.81 10.28 19.15
C MET A 6 8.15 8.95 19.52
N CYS A 7 7.77 8.15 18.51
CA CYS A 7 7.38 6.76 18.70
C CYS A 7 8.41 6.05 19.59
N LYS A 8 8.08 5.84 20.88
CA LYS A 8 8.91 5.10 21.84
C LYS A 8 8.82 3.59 21.54
N GLY A 9 9.31 3.17 20.38
CA GLY A 9 9.69 1.78 20.16
C GLY A 9 11.10 1.58 20.67
N THR A 10 11.33 0.58 21.53
CA THR A 10 12.70 0.14 21.81
C THR A 10 13.36 -0.31 20.51
N PRO A 11 14.69 -0.16 20.34
CA PRO A 11 15.39 -0.50 19.09
C PRO A 11 15.09 -1.93 18.60
N GLU A 12 14.87 -2.83 19.55
CA GLU A 12 14.50 -4.23 19.33
C GLU A 12 13.10 -4.38 18.71
N VAL A 13 12.10 -3.63 19.19
CA VAL A 13 10.74 -3.62 18.64
C VAL A 13 10.71 -2.98 17.24
N VAL A 14 11.53 -1.95 17.02
CA VAL A 14 11.69 -1.32 15.70
C VAL A 14 12.35 -2.28 14.72
N GLY A 15 13.37 -3.03 15.14
CA GLY A 15 14.05 -4.03 14.34
C GLY A 15 13.12 -5.18 13.92
N VAL A 16 12.29 -5.70 14.83
CA VAL A 16 11.31 -6.75 14.53
C VAL A 16 10.27 -6.28 13.51
N LYS A 17 9.77 -5.04 13.65
CA LYS A 17 8.81 -4.45 12.69
C LYS A 17 9.44 -4.16 11.33
N ALA A 18 10.68 -3.70 11.29
CA ALA A 18 11.41 -3.48 10.02
C ALA A 18 11.62 -4.81 9.28
N HIS A 19 12.02 -5.86 10.01
CA HIS A 19 12.18 -7.20 9.45
C HIS A 19 10.87 -7.78 8.90
N SER A 20 9.75 -7.57 9.61
CA SER A 20 8.44 -8.01 9.11
C SER A 20 8.02 -7.26 7.84
N VAL A 21 8.26 -5.94 7.76
CA VAL A 21 7.97 -5.13 6.57
C VAL A 21 8.82 -5.57 5.38
N ASN A 22 10.11 -5.81 5.57
CA ASN A 22 11.00 -6.25 4.49
C ASN A 22 10.60 -7.63 3.94
N ARG A 23 10.19 -8.56 4.81
CA ARG A 23 9.66 -9.87 4.40
C ARG A 23 8.38 -9.75 3.58
N MET A 24 7.49 -8.85 3.97
CA MET A 24 6.28 -8.62 3.19
C MET A 24 6.57 -7.94 1.85
N TYR A 25 7.54 -7.01 1.79
CA TYR A 25 8.01 -6.49 0.50
C TYR A 25 8.60 -7.60 -0.37
N ALA A 26 9.35 -8.55 0.22
CA ALA A 26 9.86 -9.70 -0.51
C ALA A 26 8.73 -10.58 -1.06
N ALA A 27 7.66 -10.81 -0.28
CA ALA A 27 6.48 -11.53 -0.73
C ALA A 27 5.76 -10.78 -1.87
N LEU A 28 5.49 -9.48 -1.69
CA LEU A 28 4.86 -8.64 -2.70
C LEU A 28 5.67 -8.60 -4.01
N ILE A 29 6.99 -8.40 -3.93
CA ILE A 29 7.86 -8.40 -5.11
C ILE A 29 7.81 -9.76 -5.82
N LYS A 30 7.81 -10.89 -5.08
CA LYS A 30 7.68 -12.22 -5.69
C LYS A 30 6.36 -12.38 -6.43
N GLU A 31 5.25 -11.99 -5.82
CA GLU A 31 3.91 -12.06 -6.44
C GLU A 31 3.84 -11.19 -7.70
N GLN A 32 4.34 -9.95 -7.63
CA GLN A 32 4.35 -9.03 -8.77
C GLN A 32 5.27 -9.51 -9.89
N MET A 33 6.41 -10.13 -9.56
CA MET A 33 7.27 -10.75 -10.56
C MET A 33 6.57 -11.91 -11.29
N GLN A 34 5.78 -12.72 -10.57
CA GLN A 34 5.00 -13.81 -11.16
C GLN A 34 3.92 -13.28 -12.10
N LEU A 35 3.13 -12.31 -11.66
CA LEU A 35 2.06 -11.68 -12.45
C LEU A 35 2.58 -11.05 -13.74
N ARG A 36 3.78 -10.45 -13.69
CA ARG A 36 4.42 -9.78 -14.83
C ARG A 36 5.32 -10.70 -15.66
N HIS A 37 5.33 -12.00 -15.36
CA HIS A 37 6.17 -12.99 -16.03
C HIS A 37 7.64 -12.54 -16.15
N THR A 38 8.19 -11.98 -15.08
CA THR A 38 9.59 -11.53 -15.02
C THR A 38 10.41 -12.34 -14.01
N SER A 39 11.74 -12.18 -14.05
CA SER A 39 12.67 -12.91 -13.19
C SER A 39 13.82 -12.01 -12.79
N LEU A 40 14.54 -12.38 -11.71
CA LEU A 40 15.76 -11.67 -11.29
C LEU A 40 16.82 -11.67 -12.42
N ARG A 41 16.84 -12.71 -13.26
CA ARG A 41 17.72 -12.76 -14.44
C ARG A 41 17.33 -11.70 -15.45
N LYS A 42 16.05 -11.64 -15.83
CA LYS A 42 15.54 -10.65 -16.79
C LYS A 42 15.78 -9.22 -16.31
N MET A 43 15.45 -8.93 -15.04
CA MET A 43 15.73 -7.63 -14.42
C MET A 43 17.22 -7.27 -14.39
N ALA A 44 18.12 -8.25 -14.23
CA ALA A 44 19.56 -8.01 -14.30
C ALA A 44 20.06 -7.78 -15.74
N ASP A 45 19.44 -8.43 -16.72
CA ASP A 45 19.75 -8.23 -18.13
C ASP A 45 19.23 -6.89 -18.66
N GLU A 46 18.12 -6.40 -18.10
CA GLU A 46 17.54 -5.07 -18.35
C GLU A 46 18.19 -3.93 -17.55
N GLY A 47 19.18 -4.25 -16.70
CA GLY A 47 19.93 -3.26 -15.93
C GLY A 47 19.22 -2.70 -14.69
N VAL A 48 18.04 -3.25 -14.33
CA VAL A 48 17.33 -2.93 -13.08
C VAL A 48 18.16 -3.35 -11.87
N LEU A 49 18.79 -4.53 -11.96
CA LEU A 49 19.67 -5.10 -10.95
C LEU A 49 21.10 -5.23 -11.48
N LYS A 50 22.10 -5.07 -10.61
CA LYS A 50 23.48 -5.43 -10.98
C LYS A 50 23.58 -6.96 -11.10
N ARG A 51 24.13 -7.46 -12.20
CA ARG A 51 24.34 -8.91 -12.43
C ARG A 51 25.05 -9.62 -11.27
N SER A 52 26.07 -8.97 -10.69
CA SER A 52 26.82 -9.50 -9.55
C SER A 52 26.02 -9.59 -8.24
N ARG A 53 24.94 -8.82 -8.12
CA ARG A 53 24.08 -8.73 -6.94
C ARG A 53 22.74 -9.46 -7.10
N ARG A 54 22.52 -10.10 -8.25
CA ARG A 54 21.33 -10.89 -8.57
C ARG A 54 21.19 -12.08 -7.61
N ALA A 55 22.29 -12.80 -7.39
CA ALA A 55 22.33 -13.87 -6.40
C ALA A 55 22.22 -13.25 -5.01
N GLY A 56 21.33 -13.77 -4.17
CA GLY A 56 21.13 -13.22 -2.83
C GLY A 56 20.17 -12.01 -2.75
N PHE A 57 19.47 -11.67 -3.84
CA PHE A 57 18.61 -10.46 -3.86
C PHE A 57 17.54 -10.47 -2.75
N PHE A 58 16.82 -11.58 -2.60
CA PHE A 58 15.73 -11.68 -1.62
C PHE A 58 16.26 -11.73 -0.19
N GLU A 59 17.39 -12.40 0.03
CA GLU A 59 18.09 -12.43 1.31
C GLU A 59 18.52 -11.02 1.73
N ARG A 60 19.05 -10.24 0.77
CA ARG A 60 19.43 -8.84 0.99
C ARG A 60 18.23 -7.94 1.25
N LEU A 61 17.13 -8.16 0.53
CA LEU A 61 15.87 -7.45 0.72
C LEU A 61 15.31 -7.69 2.12
N GLU A 62 15.17 -8.95 2.52
CA GLU A 62 14.65 -9.34 3.83
C GLU A 62 15.55 -8.79 4.95
N ALA A 63 16.87 -8.81 4.77
CA ALA A 63 17.83 -8.24 5.71
C ALA A 63 17.87 -6.69 5.71
N GLY A 64 17.12 -6.00 4.84
CA GLY A 64 17.11 -4.54 4.76
C GLY A 64 18.42 -3.93 4.24
N SER A 65 19.19 -4.68 3.46
CA SER A 65 20.54 -4.32 2.98
C SER A 65 20.59 -3.89 1.51
N LEU A 66 19.42 -3.69 0.89
CA LEU A 66 19.32 -3.03 -0.41
C LEU A 66 19.58 -1.53 -0.25
N THR A 67 20.19 -0.92 -1.26
CA THR A 67 20.20 0.55 -1.33
C THR A 67 18.80 1.04 -1.70
N ILE A 68 18.44 2.25 -1.26
CA ILE A 68 17.15 2.87 -1.61
C ILE A 68 16.96 2.91 -3.13
N ASP A 69 18.01 3.26 -3.87
CA ASP A 69 18.00 3.29 -5.35
C ASP A 69 17.81 1.90 -6.00
N GLU A 70 18.44 0.84 -5.45
CA GLU A 70 18.22 -0.53 -5.93
C GLU A 70 16.78 -0.97 -5.67
N PHE A 71 16.25 -0.64 -4.50
CA PHE A 71 14.87 -0.94 -4.12
C PHE A 71 13.86 -0.19 -5.00
N GLN A 72 14.02 1.13 -5.18
CA GLN A 72 13.15 1.95 -6.00
C GLN A 72 13.12 1.51 -7.47
N ARG A 73 14.28 1.16 -8.05
CA ARG A 73 14.33 0.63 -9.42
C ARG A 73 13.51 -0.65 -9.58
N VAL A 74 13.56 -1.55 -8.61
CA VAL A 74 12.73 -2.77 -8.62
C VAL A 74 11.25 -2.42 -8.51
N LEU A 75 10.87 -1.53 -7.58
CA LEU A 75 9.47 -1.12 -7.43
C LEU A 75 8.92 -0.49 -8.71
N VAL A 76 9.67 0.43 -9.33
CA VAL A 76 9.27 1.10 -10.58
C VAL A 76 9.17 0.09 -11.74
N HIS A 77 10.14 -0.80 -11.87
CA HIS A 77 10.12 -1.83 -12.92
C HIS A 77 8.92 -2.78 -12.79
N LEU A 78 8.53 -3.11 -11.57
CA LEU A 78 7.35 -3.93 -11.28
C LEU A 78 6.06 -3.09 -11.18
N GLU A 79 6.12 -1.79 -11.49
CA GLU A 79 5.03 -0.81 -11.34
C GLU A 79 4.27 -0.97 -10.01
N ILE A 80 5.01 -1.19 -8.93
CA ILE A 80 4.44 -1.29 -7.60
C ILE A 80 4.09 0.12 -7.13
N ASP A 81 2.81 0.38 -6.94
CA ASP A 81 2.32 1.62 -6.35
C ASP A 81 2.73 1.66 -4.87
N PRO A 82 3.47 2.71 -4.44
CA PRO A 82 4.00 2.79 -3.09
C PRO A 82 2.91 2.98 -2.02
N ILE A 83 1.76 3.54 -2.37
CA ILE A 83 0.64 3.77 -1.45
C ILE A 83 -0.13 2.45 -1.24
N ARG A 84 -0.44 1.72 -2.32
CA ARG A 84 -1.01 0.36 -2.25
C ARG A 84 -0.08 -0.58 -1.46
N ALA A 85 1.21 -0.54 -1.76
CA ALA A 85 2.20 -1.31 -1.00
C ALA A 85 2.19 -0.92 0.48
N GLY A 86 2.17 0.38 0.80
CA GLY A 86 2.05 0.86 2.18
C GLY A 86 0.81 0.34 2.91
N LEU A 87 -0.36 0.38 2.26
CA LEU A 87 -1.62 -0.15 2.81
C LEU A 87 -1.55 -1.66 3.04
N VAL A 88 -1.01 -2.41 2.10
CA VAL A 88 -0.78 -3.86 2.22
C VAL A 88 0.10 -4.17 3.43
N LEU A 89 1.19 -3.43 3.58
CA LEU A 89 2.22 -3.67 4.60
C LEU A 89 1.79 -3.24 6.00
N LEU A 90 1.08 -2.13 6.10
CA LEU A 90 0.81 -1.46 7.38
C LEU A 90 -0.64 -1.61 7.85
N CYS A 91 -1.58 -1.90 6.94
CA CYS A 91 -3.01 -1.92 7.24
C CYS A 91 -3.65 -3.30 6.99
N TYR A 92 -3.37 -3.95 5.86
CA TYR A 92 -3.98 -5.25 5.54
C TYR A 92 -3.16 -6.45 6.00
N ASN A 93 -1.85 -6.29 6.19
CA ASN A 93 -0.93 -7.34 6.62
C ASN A 93 -0.94 -8.59 5.72
N SER A 94 -1.19 -8.42 4.41
CA SER A 94 -1.25 -9.53 3.44
C SER A 94 -0.84 -9.09 2.04
N ALA A 95 0.24 -9.67 1.49
CA ALA A 95 0.73 -9.36 0.15
C ALA A 95 -0.33 -9.63 -0.94
N SER A 96 -1.10 -10.71 -0.79
CA SER A 96 -2.16 -11.10 -1.73
C SER A 96 -3.30 -10.08 -1.84
N SER A 97 -3.47 -9.20 -0.85
CA SER A 97 -4.46 -8.12 -0.92
C SER A 97 -4.04 -6.99 -1.85
N TYR A 98 -2.82 -7.00 -2.37
CA TYR A 98 -2.32 -5.93 -3.23
C TYR A 98 -3.19 -5.77 -4.47
N GLU A 99 -3.56 -6.85 -5.16
CA GLU A 99 -4.42 -6.82 -6.36
C GLU A 99 -5.92 -6.81 -6.06
N ASP A 100 -6.32 -6.72 -4.79
CA ASP A 100 -7.73 -6.56 -4.45
C ASP A 100 -8.22 -5.17 -4.91
N PRO A 101 -9.33 -5.07 -5.66
CA PRO A 101 -9.95 -3.79 -6.01
C PRO A 101 -10.24 -2.89 -4.80
N CYS A 102 -10.46 -3.48 -3.62
CA CYS A 102 -10.59 -2.76 -2.36
C CYS A 102 -9.29 -2.04 -1.96
N CYS A 103 -8.13 -2.69 -2.13
CA CYS A 103 -6.83 -2.08 -1.87
C CYS A 103 -6.55 -0.93 -2.84
N GLU A 104 -6.82 -1.15 -4.13
CA GLU A 104 -6.67 -0.12 -5.15
C GLU A 104 -7.59 1.09 -4.87
N THR A 105 -8.87 0.84 -4.57
CA THR A 105 -9.83 1.90 -4.23
C THR A 105 -9.40 2.67 -2.99
N THR A 106 -8.91 1.98 -1.96
CA THR A 106 -8.42 2.63 -0.73
C THR A 106 -7.21 3.51 -1.00
N ALA A 107 -6.27 3.07 -1.85
CA ALA A 107 -5.13 3.89 -2.26
C ALA A 107 -5.57 5.15 -3.02
N LEU A 108 -6.51 5.02 -3.96
CA LEU A 108 -7.06 6.16 -4.71
C LEU A 108 -7.73 7.17 -3.77
N VAL A 109 -8.50 6.71 -2.80
CA VAL A 109 -9.13 7.58 -1.79
C VAL A 109 -8.07 8.26 -0.92
N ALA A 110 -7.04 7.53 -0.50
CA ALA A 110 -5.95 8.10 0.30
C ALA A 110 -5.21 9.22 -0.44
N VAL A 111 -4.88 9.01 -1.72
CA VAL A 111 -4.26 10.02 -2.60
C VAL A 111 -5.17 11.24 -2.74
N ALA A 112 -6.44 11.03 -3.08
CA ALA A 112 -7.39 12.12 -3.28
C ALA A 112 -7.60 12.94 -1.99
N LEU A 113 -7.68 12.27 -0.84
CA LEU A 113 -7.81 12.93 0.45
C LEU A 113 -6.57 13.75 0.79
N ALA A 114 -5.37 13.19 0.61
CA ALA A 114 -4.12 13.90 0.86
C ALA A 114 -4.00 15.17 -0.01
N ALA A 115 -4.29 15.05 -1.31
CA ALA A 115 -4.26 16.18 -2.23
C ALA A 115 -5.27 17.27 -1.86
N ARG A 116 -6.47 16.88 -1.41
CA ARG A 116 -7.50 17.83 -0.94
C ARG A 116 -7.09 18.53 0.35
N LEU A 117 -6.61 17.78 1.36
CA LEU A 117 -6.21 18.35 2.64
C LEU A 117 -5.07 19.35 2.51
N SER A 118 -4.14 19.16 1.57
CA SER A 118 -3.09 20.15 1.30
C SER A 118 -3.66 21.51 0.87
N SER A 119 -4.72 21.51 0.07
CA SER A 119 -5.41 22.75 -0.34
C SER A 119 -6.16 23.40 0.82
N GLU A 120 -6.84 22.61 1.66
CA GLU A 120 -7.55 23.11 2.84
C GLU A 120 -6.57 23.68 3.88
N LEU A 121 -5.42 23.04 4.09
CA LEU A 121 -4.36 23.54 4.97
C LEU A 121 -3.87 24.93 4.55
N ALA A 122 -3.68 25.14 3.24
CA ALA A 122 -3.28 26.44 2.70
C ALA A 122 -4.36 27.50 2.94
N ALA A 123 -5.64 27.14 2.88
CA ALA A 123 -6.75 28.04 3.18
C ALA A 123 -6.87 28.40 4.66
N CYS A 124 -6.38 27.55 5.57
CA CYS A 124 -6.35 27.79 7.01
C CYS A 124 -5.09 28.53 7.49
N GLU A 125 -4.33 29.19 6.61
CA GLU A 125 -3.04 29.83 6.94
C GLU A 125 -2.06 28.90 7.67
N GLY A 126 -2.14 27.58 7.41
CA GLY A 126 -1.31 26.57 8.08
C GLY A 126 -1.79 26.15 9.48
N GLN A 127 -2.89 26.71 9.99
CA GLN A 127 -3.50 26.31 11.27
C GLN A 127 -4.37 25.06 11.05
N PHE A 128 -3.74 23.88 11.10
CA PHE A 128 -4.44 22.61 11.00
C PHE A 128 -4.07 21.71 12.18
N GLU A 129 -5.06 21.41 13.01
CA GLU A 129 -4.89 20.52 14.15
C GLU A 129 -5.32 19.10 13.79
N THR A 130 -4.65 18.12 14.38
CA THR A 130 -5.07 16.72 14.25
C THR A 130 -6.44 16.52 14.87
N ILE A 131 -7.38 15.97 14.10
CA ILE A 131 -8.70 15.60 14.62
C ILE A 131 -8.63 14.31 15.45
N ARG A 132 -9.61 14.13 16.34
CA ARG A 132 -9.70 12.96 17.20
C ARG A 132 -9.91 11.68 16.39
N GLN A 133 -9.30 10.58 16.83
CA GLN A 133 -9.38 9.27 16.15
C GLN A 133 -10.82 8.82 15.88
N SER A 134 -11.75 9.01 16.82
CA SER A 134 -13.16 8.64 16.66
C SER A 134 -13.85 9.38 15.51
N LEU A 135 -13.43 10.61 15.21
CA LEU A 135 -13.91 11.35 14.05
C LEU A 135 -13.33 10.77 12.76
N CYS A 136 -12.05 10.38 12.74
CA CYS A 136 -11.44 9.66 11.62
C CYS A 136 -12.18 8.35 11.32
N GLU A 137 -12.51 7.56 12.35
CA GLU A 137 -13.27 6.31 12.20
C GLU A 137 -14.67 6.56 11.64
N THR A 138 -15.32 7.65 12.07
CA THR A 138 -16.63 8.05 11.54
C THR A 138 -16.55 8.44 10.06
N ILE A 139 -15.52 9.20 9.67
CA ILE A 139 -15.26 9.55 8.26
C ILE A 139 -15.02 8.27 7.46
N ALA A 140 -14.13 7.39 7.93
CA ALA A 140 -13.82 6.12 7.29
C ALA A 140 -15.07 5.27 7.08
N LYS A 141 -15.94 5.13 8.09
CA LYS A 141 -17.22 4.41 8.00
C LYS A 141 -18.15 5.00 6.96
N LYS A 142 -18.28 6.34 6.90
CA LYS A 142 -19.12 7.01 5.89
C LYS A 142 -18.60 6.77 4.48
N THR A 143 -17.30 6.95 4.28
CA THR A 143 -16.63 6.76 2.99
C THR A 143 -16.71 5.31 2.53
N SER A 144 -16.40 4.33 3.39
CA SER A 144 -16.48 2.91 3.06
C SER A 144 -17.91 2.47 2.73
N THR A 145 -18.91 2.99 3.46
CA THR A 145 -20.32 2.73 3.15
C THR A 145 -20.71 3.29 1.78
N ALA A 146 -20.22 4.47 1.41
CA ALA A 146 -20.48 5.07 0.10
C ALA A 146 -19.83 4.26 -1.04
N ILE A 147 -18.59 3.81 -0.84
CA ILE A 147 -17.87 2.93 -1.77
C ILE A 147 -18.64 1.62 -1.96
N ALA A 148 -19.02 0.94 -0.86
CA ALA A 148 -19.76 -0.32 -0.91
C ALA A 148 -21.10 -0.17 -1.65
N LYS A 149 -21.87 0.89 -1.38
CA LYS A 149 -23.12 1.18 -2.10
C LYS A 149 -22.90 1.41 -3.58
N HIS A 150 -21.81 2.08 -3.96
CA HIS A 150 -21.45 2.28 -5.36
C HIS A 150 -21.17 0.95 -6.05
N HIS A 151 -20.37 0.07 -5.44
CA HIS A 151 -20.11 -1.27 -5.97
C HIS A 151 -21.39 -2.11 -6.11
N MET A 152 -22.24 -2.15 -5.09
CA MET A 152 -23.54 -2.84 -5.18
C MET A 152 -24.40 -2.30 -6.33
N SER A 153 -24.40 -0.98 -6.55
CA SER A 153 -25.11 -0.40 -7.69
C SER A 153 -24.49 -0.80 -9.04
N LEU A 154 -23.18 -0.96 -9.14
CA LEU A 154 -22.52 -1.43 -10.36
C LEU A 154 -22.87 -2.90 -10.62
N GLU A 155 -22.80 -3.75 -9.61
CA GLU A 155 -23.18 -5.17 -9.70
C GLU A 155 -24.64 -5.32 -10.15
N ASN A 156 -25.56 -4.59 -9.53
CA ASN A 156 -26.98 -4.61 -9.93
C ASN A 156 -27.22 -4.15 -11.38
N ARG A 157 -26.36 -3.27 -11.92
CA ARG A 157 -26.42 -2.84 -13.32
C ARG A 157 -25.81 -3.86 -14.27
N HIS A 158 -24.69 -4.49 -13.88
CA HIS A 158 -23.99 -5.49 -14.69
C HIS A 158 -24.75 -6.81 -14.75
N ASN A 159 -25.36 -7.22 -13.64
CA ASN A 159 -26.09 -8.47 -13.52
C ASN A 159 -27.55 -8.35 -14.03
N GLY A 160 -27.96 -7.16 -14.48
CA GLY A 160 -29.36 -6.82 -14.75
C GLY A 160 -30.17 -6.79 -13.45
N GLY A 161 -31.20 -5.95 -13.37
CA GLY A 161 -32.12 -5.89 -12.23
C GLY A 161 -33.01 -7.13 -12.09
N GLY A 162 -32.47 -8.35 -12.19
CA GLY A 162 -33.17 -9.63 -12.23
C GLY A 162 -32.53 -10.76 -11.41
N PHE A 163 -31.53 -10.47 -10.57
CA PHE A 163 -30.96 -11.47 -9.63
C PHE A 163 -31.78 -11.65 -8.34
N GLU A 164 -33.00 -11.12 -8.26
CA GLU A 164 -33.90 -11.32 -7.10
C GLU A 164 -34.60 -12.70 -7.05
N HIS A 165 -34.32 -13.62 -8.00
CA HIS A 165 -35.00 -14.92 -8.07
C HIS A 165 -34.09 -16.15 -7.98
N ALA A 166 -32.79 -16.01 -7.75
CA ALA A 166 -31.88 -17.16 -7.68
C ALA A 166 -31.74 -17.78 -6.27
N TYR A 167 -32.31 -17.16 -5.23
CA TYR A 167 -32.28 -17.65 -3.85
C TYR A 167 -33.61 -17.39 -3.10
N ALA A 168 -34.75 -17.49 -3.78
CA ALA A 168 -36.07 -17.60 -3.14
C ALA A 168 -36.44 -19.06 -2.90
#